data_AF-A0A4Q4Y8Y9-F1
#
_entry.id   AF-A0A4Q4Y8Y9-F1
#
_cell.length_a   1.000
_cell.length_b   1.000
_cell.length_c   1.000
_cell.angle_alpha   90.00
_cell.angle_beta   90.00
_cell.angle_gamma   90.00
#
_symmetry.space_group_name_H-M   'P 1'
#
loop_
_entity.id
_entity.type
_entity.pdbx_description
1 polymer ?
#
loop_
_entity_poly.entity_id
_entity_poly.type
_entity_poly.pdbx_seq_one_letter_code
_entity_poly.pdbx_strand_id
1 'polypeptide(L)'
;MACCENPGDVIASTTVPDSTLTPAAPTTGDDSVAPAPAYSAEDYEIEIPPPAAADDAPFVDRLARIVNEVYVEAEAGIWRDGYQRTSAAEVAELIRAGELAVAYLVNGNSNSGSISNKSDTNDDKHNDVTRSQPQPRPIGCVCIKKLLAGEEKGEFGMLALDAAYRGGGLGRALVRFAEDLCRGRGLTTMQVELLFPTAFEHAFKARLQRWYARMGYGKVRLGSFADDFPCLAPLLAGPCEYRIFEKRLV
;
A
#
# COMPACT_ATOMS: atom_id res chain seq x y z
N MET A 1 23.85 25.85 -11.83
CA MET A 1 24.65 26.28 -10.65
C MET A 1 24.13 25.47 -9.48
N ALA A 2 24.85 24.54 -8.87
CA ALA A 2 26.15 23.93 -9.15
C ALA A 2 26.05 22.50 -8.61
N CYS A 3 26.57 21.55 -9.38
CA CYS A 3 26.69 20.14 -9.01
C CYS A 3 27.78 20.00 -7.95
N CYS A 4 27.58 19.13 -6.97
CA CYS A 4 28.66 18.62 -6.13
C CYS A 4 28.61 17.09 -6.17
N GLU A 5 29.55 16.52 -6.93
CA GLU A 5 29.90 15.11 -6.95
C GLU A 5 30.70 14.76 -5.69
N ASN A 6 30.62 13.50 -5.23
CA ASN A 6 31.75 12.84 -4.61
C ASN A 6 31.68 11.31 -4.77
N PRO A 7 32.82 10.62 -4.94
CA PRO A 7 32.91 9.20 -5.28
C PRO A 7 33.22 8.29 -4.07
N GLY A 8 32.97 6.99 -4.24
CA GLY A 8 33.55 5.91 -3.43
C GLY A 8 32.53 5.07 -2.67
N ASP A 9 32.19 3.87 -3.15
CA ASP A 9 32.95 2.64 -2.85
C ASP A 9 32.14 1.39 -3.25
N VAL A 10 32.88 0.40 -3.76
CA VAL A 10 32.42 -0.93 -4.15
C VAL A 10 32.37 -1.81 -2.90
N ILE A 11 31.27 -2.53 -2.64
CA ILE A 11 31.29 -3.97 -2.26
C ILE A 11 29.89 -4.59 -2.10
N ALA A 12 29.86 -5.88 -2.48
CA ALA A 12 29.05 -6.99 -1.94
C ALA A 12 27.59 -7.16 -2.41
N SER A 13 27.48 -7.83 -3.56
CA SER A 13 26.40 -8.77 -3.86
C SER A 13 26.18 -9.74 -2.70
N THR A 14 24.98 -9.74 -2.11
CA THR A 14 24.52 -10.78 -1.17
C THR A 14 23.16 -11.29 -1.62
N THR A 15 23.18 -12.53 -2.12
CA THR A 15 22.03 -13.38 -2.38
C THR A 15 21.29 -13.66 -1.07
N VAL A 16 19.96 -13.54 -1.07
CA VAL A 16 19.09 -13.98 0.05
C VAL A 16 18.08 -15.00 -0.51
N PRO A 17 17.78 -16.10 0.21
CA PRO A 17 17.32 -17.34 -0.40
C PRO A 17 15.80 -17.42 -0.59
N ASP A 18 15.44 -18.32 -1.51
CA ASP A 18 14.09 -18.78 -1.83
C ASP A 18 13.67 -19.89 -0.85
N SER A 19 12.55 -19.71 -0.15
CA SER A 19 11.78 -20.70 0.65
C SER A 19 10.59 -19.96 1.30
N THR A 20 9.35 -20.44 1.41
CA THR A 20 8.83 -21.81 1.41
C THR A 20 7.30 -21.80 1.20
N LEU A 21 6.79 -22.90 0.64
CA LEU A 21 5.39 -23.34 0.54
C LEU A 21 4.68 -23.50 1.90
N THR A 22 3.36 -23.22 1.99
CA THR A 22 2.33 -24.01 2.73
C THR A 22 0.91 -23.43 2.52
N PRO A 23 -0.21 -24.07 2.97
CA PRO A 23 -0.93 -25.27 2.49
C PRO A 23 -2.35 -24.93 1.92
N ALA A 24 -3.11 -25.98 1.57
CA ALA A 24 -4.47 -25.94 0.98
C ALA A 24 -5.60 -25.56 1.97
N ALA A 25 -6.74 -25.17 1.39
CA ALA A 25 -7.95 -24.59 1.99
C ALA A 25 -8.96 -25.60 2.57
N PRO A 26 -10.00 -25.10 3.27
CA PRO A 26 -11.36 -25.64 3.17
C PRO A 26 -12.43 -24.59 2.80
N THR A 27 -13.46 -25.06 2.08
CA THR A 27 -14.76 -24.41 1.73
C THR A 27 -15.65 -24.25 2.97
N THR A 28 -16.60 -23.30 3.09
CA THR A 28 -18.00 -23.23 2.58
C THR A 28 -18.61 -21.97 3.30
N GLY A 29 -19.24 -20.95 2.71
CA GLY A 29 -20.62 -20.85 2.19
C GLY A 29 -21.62 -20.28 3.24
N ASP A 30 -22.03 -18.99 3.16
CA ASP A 30 -23.39 -18.47 3.47
C ASP A 30 -23.55 -16.95 3.13
N ASP A 31 -24.76 -16.56 2.70
CA ASP A 31 -25.19 -15.27 2.15
C ASP A 31 -25.63 -14.25 3.23
N SER A 32 -24.97 -13.08 3.29
CA SER A 32 -25.51 -11.82 3.84
C SER A 32 -24.63 -10.66 3.36
N VAL A 33 -25.21 -9.53 2.93
CA VAL A 33 -24.45 -8.32 2.52
C VAL A 33 -23.65 -7.83 3.73
N ALA A 34 -22.37 -8.21 3.75
CA ALA A 34 -21.47 -7.97 4.87
C ALA A 34 -20.79 -6.60 4.73
N PRO A 35 -20.59 -5.85 5.82
CA PRO A 35 -19.57 -4.80 5.83
C PRO A 35 -18.22 -5.42 5.46
N ALA A 36 -17.34 -4.66 4.78
CA ALA A 36 -16.03 -5.14 4.37
C ALA A 36 -15.33 -5.88 5.53
N PRO A 37 -14.79 -7.10 5.32
CA PRO A 37 -14.18 -7.84 6.39
C PRO A 37 -12.98 -7.05 6.93
N ALA A 38 -12.99 -6.78 8.23
CA ALA A 38 -11.80 -6.32 8.92
C ALA A 38 -10.71 -7.38 8.74
N TYR A 39 -9.68 -7.06 7.96
CA TYR A 39 -8.50 -7.91 7.81
C TYR A 39 -7.62 -7.74 9.05
N SER A 40 -8.12 -8.20 10.20
CA SER A 40 -7.35 -8.23 11.45
C SER A 40 -6.50 -9.50 11.46
N ALA A 41 -5.20 -9.35 11.22
CA ALA A 41 -4.26 -10.14 12.00
C ALA A 41 -4.06 -9.37 13.32
N GLU A 42 -3.72 -10.06 14.41
CA GLU A 42 -3.59 -9.51 15.78
C GLU A 42 -2.76 -8.19 15.87
N ASP A 43 -1.98 -7.86 14.84
CA ASP A 43 -1.04 -6.75 14.80
C ASP A 43 -1.49 -5.53 13.97
N TYR A 44 -2.53 -5.62 13.14
CA TYR A 44 -2.91 -4.50 12.26
C TYR A 44 -4.40 -4.41 11.89
N GLU A 45 -4.81 -3.21 11.52
CA GLU A 45 -6.16 -2.86 11.03
C GLU A 45 -6.06 -2.16 9.68
N ILE A 46 -7.03 -2.38 8.78
CA ILE A 46 -7.09 -1.73 7.46
C ILE A 46 -8.44 -1.05 7.31
N GLU A 47 -8.44 0.24 7.01
CA GLU A 47 -9.66 1.02 6.79
C GLU A 47 -9.46 2.14 5.75
N ILE A 48 -10.56 2.75 5.33
CA ILE A 48 -10.54 4.05 4.63
C ILE A 48 -10.59 5.13 5.72
N PRO A 49 -9.53 5.94 5.93
CA PRO A 49 -9.56 7.01 6.90
C PRO A 49 -10.66 8.03 6.58
N PRO A 50 -11.22 8.71 7.60
CA PRO A 50 -12.16 9.79 7.37
C PRO A 50 -11.47 10.95 6.62
N PRO A 51 -12.21 11.74 5.81
CA PRO A 51 -11.64 12.87 5.06
C PRO A 51 -10.85 13.88 5.92
N ALA A 52 -11.25 14.06 7.19
CA ALA A 52 -10.57 14.95 8.13
C ALA A 52 -9.13 14.52 8.47
N ALA A 53 -8.77 13.25 8.29
CA ALA A 53 -7.40 12.78 8.47
C ALA A 53 -6.42 13.40 7.45
N ALA A 54 -6.92 13.94 6.34
CA ALA A 54 -6.11 14.65 5.35
C ALA A 54 -5.52 15.97 5.86
N ASP A 55 -6.03 16.49 6.98
CA ASP A 55 -5.54 17.73 7.60
C ASP A 55 -4.51 17.46 8.71
N ASP A 56 -4.25 16.19 9.03
CA ASP A 56 -3.16 15.77 9.93
C ASP A 56 -1.85 15.65 9.13
N ALA A 57 -1.04 16.72 9.16
CA ALA A 57 0.21 16.78 8.40
C ALA A 57 1.19 15.65 8.77
N PRO A 58 1.49 15.34 10.05
CA PRO A 58 2.31 14.18 10.41
C PRO A 58 1.81 12.84 9.84
N PHE A 59 0.49 12.61 9.82
CA PHE A 59 -0.10 11.40 9.26
C PHE A 59 0.12 11.30 7.74
N VAL A 60 -0.21 12.37 7.02
CA VAL A 60 -0.09 12.48 5.56
C VAL A 60 1.38 12.39 5.12
N ASP A 61 2.28 13.13 5.78
CA ASP A 61 3.71 13.14 5.50
C ASP A 61 4.31 11.74 5.68
N ARG A 62 3.87 11.01 6.70
CA ARG A 62 4.35 9.65 6.93
C ARG A 62 3.91 8.69 5.82
N LEU A 63 2.67 8.78 5.34
CA LEU A 63 2.20 7.97 4.21
C LEU A 63 2.97 8.29 2.93
N ALA A 64 3.13 9.58 2.60
CA ALA A 64 3.91 10.01 1.44
C ALA A 64 5.35 9.49 1.50
N ARG A 65 5.98 9.54 2.68
CA ARG A 65 7.33 8.98 2.89
C ARG A 65 7.36 7.47 2.65
N ILE A 66 6.43 6.70 3.23
CA ILE A 66 6.37 5.24 3.02
C ILE A 66 6.24 4.90 1.54
N VAL A 67 5.34 5.59 0.83
CA VAL A 67 5.14 5.37 -0.62
C VAL A 67 6.43 5.67 -1.38
N ASN A 68 7.03 6.85 -1.19
CA ASN A 68 8.23 7.22 -1.91
C ASN A 68 9.42 6.29 -1.61
N GLU A 69 9.62 5.87 -0.36
CA GLU A 69 10.66 4.90 0.01
C GLU A 69 10.47 3.53 -0.67
N VAL A 70 9.24 3.03 -0.73
CA VAL A 70 8.92 1.77 -1.43
C VAL A 70 9.21 1.89 -2.93
N TYR A 71 8.82 3.00 -3.53
CA TYR A 71 8.86 3.18 -4.98
C TYR A 71 10.26 3.49 -5.53
N VAL A 72 11.17 4.02 -4.71
CA VAL A 72 12.61 4.12 -5.08
C VAL A 72 13.19 2.75 -5.44
N GLU A 73 12.88 1.71 -4.65
CA GLU A 73 13.34 0.34 -4.93
C GLU A 73 12.49 -0.33 -6.01
N ALA A 74 11.16 -0.18 -5.93
CA ALA A 74 10.22 -0.89 -6.80
C ALA A 74 10.25 -0.44 -8.26
N GLU A 75 10.74 0.78 -8.53
CA GLU A 75 10.79 1.40 -9.86
C GLU A 75 12.20 1.89 -10.23
N ALA A 76 13.23 1.30 -9.62
CA ALA A 76 14.62 1.60 -9.90
C ALA A 76 14.93 1.51 -11.41
N GLY A 77 15.45 2.61 -11.98
CA GLY A 77 15.81 2.71 -13.40
C GLY A 77 14.64 2.92 -14.37
N ILE A 78 13.41 3.12 -13.89
CA ILE A 78 12.23 3.40 -14.72
C ILE A 78 12.07 4.89 -14.95
N TRP A 79 12.25 5.68 -13.90
CA TRP A 79 12.10 7.12 -13.90
C TRP A 79 13.46 7.81 -13.92
N ARG A 80 13.49 9.04 -14.43
CA ARG A 80 14.66 9.91 -14.30
C ARG A 80 14.91 10.26 -12.83
N ASP A 81 16.17 10.55 -12.52
CA ASP A 81 16.59 10.94 -11.18
C ASP A 81 15.77 12.11 -10.63
N GLY A 82 15.42 12.03 -9.35
CA GLY A 82 14.63 13.03 -8.65
C GLY A 82 13.12 12.88 -8.80
N TYR A 83 12.62 11.90 -9.56
CA TYR A 83 11.19 11.58 -9.59
C TYR A 83 10.70 11.10 -8.21
N GLN A 84 9.59 11.67 -7.76
CA GLN A 84 8.86 11.21 -6.58
C GLN A 84 7.52 10.63 -7.01
N ARG A 85 7.14 9.51 -6.42
CA ARG A 85 5.91 8.79 -6.79
C ARG A 85 4.67 9.56 -6.38
N THR A 86 4.75 10.24 -5.23
CA THR A 86 3.65 11.03 -4.68
C THR A 86 4.17 12.15 -3.78
N SER A 87 3.26 13.04 -3.35
CA SER A 87 3.51 14.11 -2.40
C SER A 87 2.50 14.07 -1.25
N ALA A 88 2.78 14.79 -0.16
CA ALA A 88 1.82 14.94 0.94
C ALA A 88 0.49 15.54 0.45
N ALA A 89 0.54 16.52 -0.45
CA ALA A 89 -0.67 17.12 -1.03
C ALA A 89 -1.54 16.09 -1.78
N GLU A 90 -0.92 15.27 -2.64
CA GLU A 90 -1.62 14.22 -3.37
C GLU A 90 -2.18 13.14 -2.43
N VAL A 91 -1.42 12.72 -1.42
CA VAL A 91 -1.92 11.78 -0.40
C VAL A 91 -3.14 12.36 0.33
N ALA A 92 -3.11 13.64 0.70
CA ALA A 92 -4.25 14.31 1.34
C ALA A 92 -5.47 14.36 0.41
N GLU A 93 -5.29 14.60 -0.89
CA GLU A 93 -6.37 14.55 -1.88
C GLU A 93 -6.99 13.15 -1.99
N LEU A 94 -6.17 12.10 -2.05
CA LEU A 94 -6.66 10.71 -2.09
C LEU A 94 -7.43 10.33 -0.82
N ILE A 95 -7.00 10.81 0.36
CA ILE A 95 -7.73 10.61 1.61
C ILE A 95 -9.08 11.33 1.57
N ARG A 96 -9.11 12.61 1.15
CA ARG A 96 -10.38 13.37 1.05
C ARG A 96 -11.36 12.72 0.08
N ALA A 97 -10.86 12.10 -0.99
CA ALA A 97 -11.66 11.39 -1.98
C ALA A 97 -12.14 10.00 -1.48
N GLY A 98 -11.65 9.50 -0.34
CA GLY A 98 -11.94 8.14 0.13
C GLY A 98 -11.34 7.06 -0.79
N GLU A 99 -10.24 7.40 -1.46
CA GLU A 99 -9.54 6.56 -2.46
C GLU A 99 -8.24 5.95 -1.91
N LEU A 100 -7.90 6.16 -0.64
CA LEU A 100 -6.71 5.60 0.00
C LEU A 100 -7.11 4.74 1.19
N ALA A 101 -6.93 3.42 1.09
CA ALA A 101 -7.00 2.55 2.25
C ALA A 101 -5.65 2.54 2.97
N VAL A 102 -5.68 2.59 4.30
CA VAL A 102 -4.50 2.69 5.16
C VAL A 102 -4.49 1.49 6.11
N ALA A 103 -3.33 0.86 6.22
CA ALA A 103 -3.03 -0.13 7.24
C ALA A 103 -2.41 0.56 8.46
N TYR A 104 -2.86 0.20 9.64
CA TYR A 104 -2.41 0.73 10.91
C TYR A 104 -1.88 -0.37 11.81
N LEU A 105 -0.86 -0.06 12.60
CA LEU A 105 -0.45 -0.96 13.68
C LEU A 105 -1.50 -0.91 14.79
N VAL A 106 -2.08 -2.06 15.12
CA VAL A 106 -2.89 -2.21 16.34
C VAL A 106 -1.88 -2.46 17.46
N ASN A 107 -1.85 -1.59 18.47
CA ASN A 107 -1.02 -1.86 19.64
C ASN A 107 -1.59 -3.09 20.36
N GLY A 108 -1.07 -4.27 20.01
CA GLY A 108 -1.24 -5.49 20.79
C GLY A 108 -0.72 -5.21 22.20
N ASN A 109 -1.67 -5.23 23.15
CA ASN A 109 -1.49 -5.17 24.60
C ASN A 109 -0.02 -5.16 25.05
N SER A 110 0.52 -3.98 25.36
CA SER A 110 1.81 -3.84 26.02
C SER A 110 1.76 -4.62 27.35
N ASN A 111 2.17 -5.89 27.34
CA ASN A 111 2.50 -6.63 28.55
C ASN A 111 3.78 -6.01 29.14
N SER A 112 3.65 -4.82 29.73
CA SER A 112 4.58 -4.32 30.70
C SER A 112 4.10 -4.86 32.04
N GLY A 113 4.83 -5.86 32.55
CA GLY A 113 4.45 -6.60 33.75
C GLY A 113 4.12 -5.68 34.92
N SER A 114 2.95 -5.90 35.51
CA SER A 114 2.65 -5.45 36.86
C SER A 114 3.67 -6.05 37.82
N ILE A 115 4.72 -5.30 38.12
CA ILE A 115 5.35 -5.37 39.44
C ILE A 115 4.64 -4.32 40.28
N SER A 116 3.72 -4.82 41.10
CA SER A 116 3.07 -4.09 42.17
C SER A 116 4.11 -3.56 43.14
N ASN A 117 4.11 -2.25 43.41
CA ASN A 117 4.49 -1.72 44.71
C ASN A 117 3.45 -0.67 45.12
N LYS A 118 2.75 -0.97 46.22
CA LYS A 118 1.89 -0.05 46.97
C LYS A 118 2.73 1.03 47.64
N SER A 119 2.28 2.28 47.60
CA SER A 119 2.01 3.09 48.80
C SER A 119 1.50 4.50 48.45
N ASP A 120 0.22 4.72 48.78
CA ASP A 120 -0.37 5.82 49.55
C ASP A 120 -0.30 7.32 49.15
N THR A 121 -1.51 7.90 49.13
CA THR A 121 -1.96 9.25 49.54
C THR A 121 -1.64 10.48 48.65
N ASN A 122 -2.63 11.00 47.92
CA ASN A 122 -3.50 12.13 48.34
C ASN A 122 -4.23 12.79 47.14
N ASP A 123 -5.37 13.40 47.46
CA ASP A 123 -6.23 14.27 46.65
C ASP A 123 -5.50 15.13 45.61
N ASP A 124 -5.99 15.13 44.36
CA ASP A 124 -6.22 16.36 43.61
C ASP A 124 -6.95 16.15 42.27
N LYS A 125 -8.02 16.94 42.11
CA LYS A 125 -8.63 17.48 40.87
C LYS A 125 -8.86 16.56 39.66
N HIS A 126 -10.16 16.41 39.37
CA HIS A 126 -10.70 16.18 38.03
C HIS A 126 -10.10 17.17 37.01
N ASN A 127 -9.07 16.73 36.31
CA ASN A 127 -8.78 17.16 34.96
C ASN A 127 -9.01 15.94 34.08
N ASP A 128 -10.23 15.84 33.55
CA ASP A 128 -10.55 14.97 32.41
C ASP A 128 -9.83 15.56 31.19
N VAL A 129 -8.51 15.38 31.16
CA VAL A 129 -7.76 15.42 29.91
C VAL A 129 -8.19 14.15 29.21
N THR A 130 -9.12 14.28 28.26
CA THR A 130 -9.31 13.31 27.18
C THR A 130 -7.92 12.87 26.77
N ARG A 131 -7.49 11.68 27.21
CA ARG A 131 -6.29 11.03 26.68
C ARG A 131 -6.63 10.83 25.22
N SER A 132 -6.17 11.75 24.38
CA SER A 132 -6.10 11.54 22.95
C SER A 132 -5.42 10.20 22.79
N GLN A 133 -6.19 9.17 22.47
CA GLN A 133 -5.60 7.89 22.14
C GLN A 133 -4.56 8.20 21.06
N PRO A 134 -3.30 7.76 21.21
CA PRO A 134 -2.30 7.99 20.20
C PRO A 134 -2.87 7.45 18.89
N GLN A 135 -2.98 8.34 17.89
CA GLN A 135 -3.55 7.97 16.61
C GLN A 135 -2.81 6.73 16.10
N PRO A 136 -3.54 5.70 15.65
CA PRO A 136 -2.93 4.45 15.26
C PRO A 136 -1.91 4.72 14.15
N ARG A 137 -0.73 4.09 14.25
CA ARG A 137 0.44 4.45 13.44
C ARG A 137 0.28 3.85 12.02
N PRO A 138 0.25 4.63 10.92
CA PRO A 138 0.04 4.09 9.57
C PRO A 138 1.27 3.30 9.07
N ILE A 139 1.15 2.03 8.74
CA ILE A 139 2.27 1.18 8.32
C ILE A 139 2.25 0.83 6.83
N GLY A 140 1.22 1.24 6.11
CA GLY A 140 1.13 1.06 4.66
C GLY A 140 -0.20 1.56 4.10
N CYS A 141 -0.34 1.54 2.78
CA CYS A 141 -1.55 1.95 2.09
C CYS A 141 -1.72 1.26 0.73
N VAL A 142 -2.93 1.37 0.19
CA VAL A 142 -3.27 1.07 -1.19
C VAL A 142 -4.29 2.09 -1.69
N CYS A 143 -4.07 2.63 -2.89
CA CYS A 143 -5.04 3.51 -3.55
C CYS A 143 -6.06 2.67 -4.31
N ILE A 144 -7.35 3.03 -4.23
CA ILE A 144 -8.48 2.29 -4.80
C ILE A 144 -9.42 3.28 -5.49
N LYS A 145 -9.64 3.09 -6.80
CA LYS A 145 -10.46 3.97 -7.62
C LYS A 145 -11.53 3.19 -8.38
N LYS A 146 -12.61 3.85 -8.76
CA LYS A 146 -13.58 3.31 -9.74
C LYS A 146 -13.21 3.84 -11.11
N LEU A 147 -13.07 2.95 -12.10
CA LEU A 147 -12.85 3.35 -13.48
C LEU A 147 -14.17 3.76 -14.13
N LEU A 148 -14.18 4.94 -14.75
CA LEU A 148 -15.38 5.52 -15.38
C LEU A 148 -15.55 5.06 -16.83
N ALA A 149 -14.48 4.61 -17.48
CA ALA A 149 -14.48 4.14 -18.86
C ALA A 149 -14.58 2.61 -18.93
N GLY A 150 -15.81 2.08 -18.96
CA GLY A 150 -16.09 0.65 -19.03
C GLY A 150 -16.61 0.08 -17.71
N GLU A 151 -17.75 -0.60 -17.79
CA GLU A 151 -18.62 -1.11 -16.72
C GLU A 151 -17.90 -1.65 -15.46
N GLU A 152 -18.45 -1.34 -14.27
CA GLU A 152 -18.26 -2.05 -13.00
C GLU A 152 -16.80 -2.45 -12.65
N LYS A 153 -15.80 -1.63 -13.00
CA LYS A 153 -14.40 -1.89 -12.65
C LYS A 153 -13.88 -1.02 -11.51
N GLY A 154 -13.20 -1.68 -10.58
CA GLY A 154 -12.28 -1.03 -9.65
C GLY A 154 -10.85 -1.13 -10.16
N GLU A 155 -10.01 -0.20 -9.76
CA GLU A 155 -8.56 -0.26 -9.92
C GLU A 155 -7.92 -0.09 -8.55
N PHE A 156 -6.83 -0.82 -8.29
CA PHE A 156 -5.93 -0.45 -7.21
C PHE A 156 -4.52 -0.18 -7.70
N GLY A 157 -3.86 0.73 -7.01
CA GLY A 157 -2.48 1.14 -7.25
C GLY A 157 -1.84 1.65 -5.96
N MET A 158 -0.64 2.22 -6.06
CA MET A 158 0.07 2.79 -4.90
C MET A 158 0.12 1.84 -3.68
N LEU A 159 0.36 0.54 -3.93
CA LEU A 159 0.47 -0.46 -2.86
C LEU A 159 1.85 -0.32 -2.20
N ALA A 160 1.88 0.23 -0.98
CA ALA A 160 3.10 0.56 -0.28
C ALA A 160 3.07 0.10 1.18
N LEU A 161 4.17 -0.49 1.65
CA LEU A 161 4.34 -0.95 3.02
C LEU A 161 5.68 -0.47 3.57
N ASP A 162 5.66 0.01 4.81
CA ASP A 162 6.85 0.25 5.61
C ASP A 162 7.68 -1.05 5.69
N ALA A 163 8.98 -0.95 5.46
CA ALA A 163 9.87 -2.10 5.24
C ALA A 163 9.84 -3.11 6.40
N ALA A 164 9.64 -2.62 7.63
CA ALA A 164 9.56 -3.44 8.82
C ALA A 164 8.35 -4.40 8.85
N TYR A 165 7.32 -4.15 8.02
CA TYR A 165 6.06 -4.91 8.01
C TYR A 165 5.82 -5.68 6.70
N ARG A 166 6.88 -5.84 5.88
CA ARG A 166 6.84 -6.67 4.67
C ARG A 166 7.00 -8.15 5.03
N GLY A 167 6.57 -9.04 4.13
CA GLY A 167 6.74 -10.50 4.31
C GLY A 167 5.70 -11.18 5.22
N GLY A 168 4.95 -10.43 6.02
CA GLY A 168 3.91 -10.97 6.92
C GLY A 168 2.51 -11.14 6.30
N GLY A 169 2.36 -11.00 4.99
CA GLY A 169 1.06 -11.11 4.32
C GLY A 169 0.20 -9.84 4.26
N LEU A 170 0.60 -8.76 4.94
CA LEU A 170 -0.11 -7.47 4.95
C LEU A 170 -0.40 -6.91 3.55
N GLY A 171 0.54 -7.03 2.60
CA GLY A 171 0.31 -6.58 1.22
C GLY A 171 -0.83 -7.34 0.53
N ARG A 172 -0.97 -8.64 0.83
CA ARG A 172 -2.10 -9.44 0.34
C ARG A 172 -3.40 -9.01 1.02
N ALA A 173 -3.36 -8.68 2.31
CA ALA A 173 -4.52 -8.17 3.04
C ALA A 173 -5.02 -6.83 2.47
N LEU A 174 -4.13 -5.89 2.13
CA LEU A 174 -4.50 -4.64 1.45
C LEU A 174 -5.15 -4.87 0.09
N VAL A 175 -4.59 -5.78 -0.73
CA VAL A 175 -5.20 -6.12 -2.03
C VAL A 175 -6.58 -6.74 -1.84
N ARG A 176 -6.75 -7.64 -0.86
CA ARG A 176 -8.06 -8.23 -0.58
C ARG A 176 -9.06 -7.21 -0.04
N PHE A 177 -8.63 -6.29 0.82
CA PHE A 177 -9.46 -5.16 1.26
C PHE A 177 -9.95 -4.34 0.06
N ALA A 178 -9.08 -4.05 -0.92
CA ALA A 178 -9.47 -3.37 -2.14
C ALA A 178 -10.49 -4.17 -2.96
N GLU A 179 -10.26 -5.48 -3.15
CA GLU A 179 -11.19 -6.39 -3.84
C GLU A 179 -12.58 -6.39 -3.18
N ASP A 180 -12.62 -6.50 -1.85
CA ASP A 180 -13.86 -6.54 -1.08
C ASP A 180 -14.59 -5.20 -1.08
N LEU A 181 -13.86 -4.08 -0.97
CA LEU A 181 -14.43 -2.74 -1.10
C LEU A 181 -15.08 -2.55 -2.47
N CYS A 182 -14.41 -2.98 -3.55
CA CYS A 182 -14.95 -2.92 -4.89
C CYS A 182 -16.17 -3.83 -5.07
N ARG A 183 -16.13 -5.07 -4.55
CA ARG A 183 -17.30 -5.98 -4.57
C ARG A 183 -18.49 -5.36 -3.84
N GLY A 184 -18.28 -4.77 -2.66
CA GLY A 184 -19.32 -4.07 -1.90
C GLY A 184 -19.91 -2.85 -2.62
N ARG A 185 -19.17 -2.26 -3.57
CA ARG A 185 -19.64 -1.17 -4.46
C ARG A 185 -20.31 -1.67 -5.74
N GLY A 186 -20.55 -2.99 -5.86
CA GLY A 186 -21.13 -3.61 -7.06
C GLY A 186 -20.16 -3.66 -8.25
N LEU A 187 -18.86 -3.48 -8.01
CA LEU A 187 -17.86 -3.62 -9.06
C LEU A 187 -17.53 -5.11 -9.21
N THR A 188 -17.48 -5.57 -10.45
CA THR A 188 -17.36 -6.99 -10.78
C THR A 188 -15.97 -7.36 -11.31
N THR A 189 -15.10 -6.37 -11.52
CA THR A 189 -13.72 -6.58 -11.98
C THR A 189 -12.76 -5.69 -11.20
N MET A 190 -11.61 -6.21 -10.82
CA MET A 190 -10.50 -5.44 -10.28
C MET A 190 -9.35 -5.39 -11.28
N GLN A 191 -8.81 -4.19 -11.50
CA GLN A 191 -7.67 -3.92 -12.36
C GLN A 191 -6.43 -3.55 -11.54
N VAL A 192 -5.25 -3.95 -12.01
CA VAL A 192 -3.95 -3.42 -11.57
C VAL A 192 -3.04 -3.22 -12.77
N GLU A 193 -2.25 -2.16 -12.73
CA GLU A 193 -1.42 -1.73 -13.84
C GLU A 193 0.05 -1.74 -13.45
N LEU A 194 0.89 -2.25 -14.34
CA LEU A 194 2.34 -2.36 -14.11
C LEU A 194 3.11 -1.82 -15.31
N LEU A 195 4.00 -0.87 -15.03
CA LEU A 195 4.94 -0.34 -16.00
C LEU A 195 6.27 -1.12 -15.95
N PHE A 196 6.71 -1.71 -17.05
CA PHE A 196 7.94 -2.51 -17.14
C PHE A 196 8.97 -1.82 -18.04
N PRO A 197 10.21 -1.58 -17.59
CA PRO A 197 11.26 -1.13 -18.49
C PRO A 197 11.57 -2.24 -19.51
N THR A 198 11.86 -1.85 -20.75
CA THR A 198 12.18 -2.81 -21.83
C THR A 198 13.68 -2.94 -22.07
N ALA A 199 14.47 -1.99 -21.58
CA ALA A 199 15.93 -1.98 -21.76
C ALA A 199 16.66 -3.00 -20.87
N PHE A 200 16.02 -3.51 -19.80
CA PHE A 200 16.60 -4.46 -18.87
C PHE A 200 15.54 -5.30 -18.17
N GLU A 201 15.95 -6.44 -17.59
CA GLU A 201 15.06 -7.23 -16.75
C GLU A 201 14.92 -6.62 -15.36
N HIS A 202 13.69 -6.21 -15.00
CA HIS A 202 13.40 -5.69 -13.67
C HIS A 202 12.94 -6.81 -12.73
N ALA A 203 13.87 -7.46 -12.04
CA ALA A 203 13.62 -8.65 -11.21
C ALA A 203 12.47 -8.46 -10.19
N PHE A 204 12.38 -7.29 -9.55
CA PHE A 204 11.26 -6.98 -8.64
C PHE A 204 9.89 -7.05 -9.34
N LYS A 205 9.74 -6.45 -10.52
CA LYS A 205 8.46 -6.47 -11.26
C LYS A 205 8.15 -7.86 -11.81
N ALA A 206 9.16 -8.64 -12.19
CA ALA A 206 8.96 -10.04 -12.55
C ALA A 206 8.42 -10.86 -11.37
N ARG A 207 8.92 -10.64 -10.14
CA ARG A 207 8.36 -11.26 -8.92
C ARG A 207 6.95 -10.74 -8.61
N LEU A 208 6.73 -9.44 -8.73
CA LEU A 208 5.43 -8.80 -8.47
C LEU A 208 4.35 -9.31 -9.43
N GLN A 209 4.66 -9.46 -10.72
CA GLN A 209 3.74 -10.04 -11.70
C GLN A 209 3.34 -11.47 -11.33
N ARG A 210 4.30 -12.32 -10.94
CA ARG A 210 4.01 -13.69 -10.48
C ARG A 210 3.17 -13.69 -9.20
N TRP A 211 3.37 -12.71 -8.33
CA TRP A 211 2.55 -12.55 -7.14
C TRP A 211 1.09 -12.20 -7.47
N TYR A 212 0.84 -11.26 -8.38
CA TYR A 212 -0.51 -10.97 -8.88
C TYR A 212 -1.15 -12.15 -9.59
N ALA A 213 -0.39 -12.88 -10.41
CA ALA A 213 -0.89 -14.09 -11.07
C ALA A 213 -1.38 -15.15 -10.06
N ARG A 214 -0.64 -15.36 -8.96
CA ARG A 214 -1.08 -16.26 -7.86
C ARG A 214 -2.32 -15.77 -7.12
N MET A 215 -2.64 -14.48 -7.20
CA MET A 215 -3.87 -13.91 -6.63
C MET A 215 -5.05 -13.93 -7.61
N GLY A 216 -4.84 -14.43 -8.83
CA GLY A 216 -5.87 -14.58 -9.86
C GLY A 216 -5.91 -13.46 -10.91
N TYR A 217 -4.94 -12.55 -10.91
CA TYR A 217 -4.86 -11.49 -11.93
C TYR A 217 -4.21 -12.01 -13.21
N GLY A 218 -4.92 -11.90 -14.32
CA GLY A 218 -4.43 -12.23 -15.66
C GLY A 218 -4.09 -10.97 -16.45
N LYS A 219 -3.02 -10.99 -17.24
CA LYS A 219 -2.71 -9.90 -18.19
C LYS A 219 -3.79 -9.88 -19.27
N VAL A 220 -4.47 -8.74 -19.45
CA VAL A 220 -5.55 -8.60 -20.43
C VAL A 220 -5.17 -7.74 -21.62
N ARG A 221 -4.34 -6.70 -21.43
CA ARG A 221 -3.88 -5.85 -22.53
C ARG A 221 -2.54 -5.19 -22.23
N LEU A 222 -1.91 -4.68 -23.29
CA LEU A 222 -0.92 -3.62 -23.22
C LEU A 222 -1.64 -2.28 -23.45
N GLY A 223 -1.31 -1.27 -22.67
CA GLY A 223 -1.82 0.09 -22.83
C GLY A 223 -0.76 1.03 -23.40
N SER A 224 -1.16 2.27 -23.62
CA SER A 224 -0.26 3.34 -24.03
C SER A 224 -0.01 4.26 -22.84
N PHE A 225 1.17 4.14 -22.23
CA PHE A 225 1.51 4.95 -21.05
C PHE A 225 1.48 6.45 -21.34
N ALA A 226 1.85 6.85 -22.57
CA ALA A 226 1.86 8.25 -22.97
C ALA A 226 0.45 8.83 -23.17
N ASP A 227 -0.51 8.00 -23.58
CA ASP A 227 -1.90 8.46 -23.72
C ASP A 227 -2.60 8.54 -22.36
N ASP A 228 -2.36 7.56 -21.49
CA ASP A 228 -2.98 7.48 -20.16
C ASP A 228 -2.32 8.46 -19.16
N PHE A 229 -1.01 8.72 -19.29
CA PHE A 229 -0.24 9.63 -18.42
C PHE A 229 0.68 10.57 -19.21
N PRO A 230 0.13 11.52 -19.98
CA PRO A 230 0.92 12.39 -20.87
C PRO A 230 1.92 13.27 -20.13
N CYS A 231 1.62 13.66 -18.88
CA CYS A 231 2.53 14.45 -18.05
C CYS A 231 3.67 13.63 -17.44
N LEU A 232 3.48 12.31 -17.24
CA LEU A 232 4.49 11.43 -16.64
C LEU A 232 5.39 10.79 -17.68
N ALA A 233 4.87 10.48 -18.87
CA ALA A 233 5.66 9.81 -19.91
C ALA A 233 7.00 10.50 -20.26
N PRO A 234 7.11 11.85 -20.30
CA PRO A 234 8.39 12.53 -20.52
C PRO A 234 9.43 12.32 -19.41
N LEU A 235 9.01 11.86 -18.23
CA LEU A 235 9.87 11.64 -17.06
C LEU A 235 10.47 10.23 -17.03
N LEU A 236 10.09 9.35 -17.95
CA LEU A 236 10.68 8.02 -18.06
C LEU A 236 12.17 8.12 -18.44
N ALA A 237 12.98 7.25 -17.84
CA ALA A 237 14.39 7.09 -18.17
C ALA A 237 14.60 6.35 -19.49
N GLY A 238 13.61 5.56 -19.92
CA GLY A 238 13.67 4.78 -21.16
C GLY A 238 12.33 4.16 -21.54
N PRO A 239 12.30 3.38 -22.64
CA PRO A 239 11.09 2.75 -23.14
C PRO A 239 10.52 1.74 -22.14
N CYS A 240 9.22 1.81 -21.91
CA CYS A 240 8.50 0.94 -21.00
C CYS A 240 7.28 0.31 -21.65
N GLU A 241 6.98 -0.94 -21.28
CA GLU A 241 5.71 -1.61 -21.57
C GLU A 241 4.72 -1.35 -20.44
N TYR A 242 3.55 -0.83 -20.79
CA TYR A 242 2.46 -0.63 -19.85
C TYR A 242 1.49 -1.80 -19.90
N ARG A 243 1.44 -2.59 -18.83
CA ARG A 243 0.72 -3.86 -18.77
C ARG A 243 -0.47 -3.74 -17.84
N ILE A 244 -1.65 -4.11 -18.32
CA ILE A 244 -2.89 -4.09 -17.58
C ILE A 244 -3.29 -5.53 -17.22
N PHE A 245 -3.57 -5.75 -15.95
CA PHE A 245 -4.00 -7.03 -15.40
C PHE A 245 -5.38 -6.89 -14.77
N GLU A 246 -6.22 -7.90 -14.94
CA GLU A 246 -7.57 -7.91 -14.37
C GLU A 246 -7.87 -9.23 -13.65
N LYS A 247 -8.77 -9.15 -12.68
CA LYS A 247 -9.35 -10.28 -11.96
C LYS A 247 -10.86 -10.07 -11.83
N ARG A 248 -11.65 -11.11 -12.12
CA ARG A 248 -13.09 -11.11 -11.83
C ARG A 248 -13.30 -11.16 -10.33
N LEU A 249 -14.11 -10.24 -9.81
CA LEU A 249 -14.61 -10.26 -8.44
C LEU A 249 -15.87 -11.14 -8.44
N VAL A 250 -15.69 -12.41 -8.12
CA VAL A 250 -16.80 -13.33 -7.77
C VAL A 250 -17.16 -13.18 -6.30
#